data_AF-A0A2R6AD29-F1
#
_entry.id   AF-A0A2R6AD29-F1
#
_cell.length_a   1.000
_cell.length_b   1.000
_cell.length_c   1.000
_cell.angle_alpha   90.00
_cell.angle_beta   90.00
_cell.angle_gamma   90.00
#
_symmetry.space_group_name_H-M   'P 1'
#
loop_
_entity.id
_entity.type
_entity.pdbx_description
1 polymer ?
#
loop_
_entity_poly.entity_id
_entity_poly.type
_entity_poly.pdbx_seq_one_letter_code
_entity_poly.pdbx_strand_id
1 'polypeptide(L)'
;MKAIKGFKRLHKKSISMRIPPDLKQVLLSVASISVFAILLILGKTFLIWIYIGLTFAVIFGYSIYRTSKTIPVFKENGKEAAQIKKDYKDKVLFRQTAKDTQPFMADYEMERLQLSKKMLILMMVPFVVLIALYIALPAVLRFAFHIVLSRLQITELYVASALASVGASLLVRRRLGLSAASLSSGTQIVYAPRAYYITPKGVIFDPPMRVPNVEVSVLKFPARVKRVERERKFIELESLADDVPAQIKLVRLYTKDVDRLLSVLKSHAEVEEQLATA
;
A
#
# COMPACT_ATOMS: atom_id res chain seq x y z
N MET A 1 24.78 6.81 -54.13
CA MET A 1 24.62 5.35 -53.94
C MET A 1 24.93 4.99 -52.49
N LYS A 2 24.20 3.99 -51.97
CA LYS A 2 23.82 3.75 -50.57
C LYS A 2 24.98 3.57 -49.57
N ALA A 3 24.95 4.32 -48.48
CA ALA A 3 25.64 3.99 -47.23
C ALA A 3 24.78 2.99 -46.42
N ILE A 4 25.30 1.78 -46.20
CA ILE A 4 24.66 0.75 -45.38
C ILE A 4 25.00 1.03 -43.91
N LYS A 5 24.12 1.77 -43.22
CA LYS A 5 24.06 1.80 -41.75
C LYS A 5 23.18 0.65 -41.29
N GLY A 6 23.81 -0.46 -40.89
CA GLY A 6 23.14 -1.67 -40.43
C GLY A 6 23.65 -2.19 -39.09
N PHE A 7 24.08 -1.32 -38.18
CA PHE A 7 24.44 -1.75 -36.82
C PHE A 7 23.18 -1.72 -35.92
N LYS A 8 22.37 -2.77 -36.03
CA LYS A 8 21.31 -3.06 -35.05
C LYS A 8 21.98 -3.35 -33.71
N ARG A 9 21.90 -2.38 -32.78
CA ARG A 9 22.09 -2.63 -31.34
C ARG A 9 21.07 -3.68 -30.90
N LEU A 10 21.51 -4.92 -30.78
CA LEU A 10 20.83 -5.93 -30.00
C LEU A 10 20.84 -5.46 -28.54
N HIS A 11 19.74 -4.82 -28.12
CA HIS A 11 19.46 -4.60 -26.72
C HIS A 11 19.45 -5.97 -26.05
N LYS A 12 20.52 -6.25 -25.29
CA LYS A 12 20.60 -7.36 -24.36
C LYS A 12 19.49 -7.15 -23.33
N LYS A 13 18.31 -7.69 -23.61
CA LYS A 13 17.18 -7.76 -22.69
C LYS A 13 17.68 -8.67 -21.57
N SER A 14 18.22 -8.09 -20.50
CA SER A 14 18.53 -8.86 -19.31
C SER A 14 17.20 -9.41 -18.83
N ILE A 15 17.01 -10.72 -19.03
CA ILE A 15 15.93 -11.47 -18.42
C ILE A 15 16.31 -11.55 -16.94
N SER A 16 16.11 -10.44 -16.25
CA SER A 16 15.87 -10.45 -14.82
C SER A 16 14.63 -11.32 -14.66
N MET A 17 14.83 -12.60 -14.33
CA MET A 17 13.74 -13.43 -13.81
C MET A 17 13.20 -12.67 -12.61
N ARG A 18 12.10 -11.93 -12.81
CA ARG A 18 11.36 -11.32 -11.71
C ARG A 18 10.76 -12.48 -10.95
N ILE A 19 11.51 -12.96 -9.95
CA ILE A 19 11.01 -13.90 -8.96
C ILE A 19 9.67 -13.32 -8.47
N PRO A 20 8.58 -14.11 -8.50
CA PRO A 20 7.27 -13.64 -8.05
C PRO A 20 7.41 -13.04 -6.65
N PRO A 21 6.73 -11.93 -6.34
CA PRO A 21 6.83 -11.30 -5.04
C PRO A 21 6.53 -12.27 -3.89
N ASP A 22 5.65 -13.25 -4.11
CA ASP A 22 5.34 -14.32 -3.17
C ASP A 22 6.53 -15.23 -2.87
N LEU A 23 7.29 -15.62 -3.90
CA LEU A 23 8.44 -16.52 -3.73
C LEU A 23 9.60 -15.79 -3.02
N LYS A 24 9.83 -14.51 -3.33
CA LYS A 24 10.83 -13.69 -2.61
C LYS A 24 10.49 -13.59 -1.12
N GLN A 25 9.21 -13.40 -0.81
CA GLN A 25 8.75 -13.28 0.56
C GLN A 25 8.88 -14.59 1.32
N VAL A 26 8.45 -15.71 0.73
CA VAL A 26 8.60 -17.04 1.33
C VAL A 26 10.08 -17.32 1.58
N LEU A 27 10.97 -17.01 0.62
CA LEU A 27 12.42 -17.18 0.79
C LEU A 27 12.99 -16.32 1.93
N LEU A 28 12.58 -15.05 2.04
CA LEU A 28 12.99 -14.17 3.14
C LEU A 28 12.48 -14.67 4.50
N SER A 29 11.23 -15.15 4.56
CA SER A 29 10.66 -15.75 5.76
C SER A 29 11.38 -17.03 6.16
N VAL A 30 11.65 -17.94 5.22
CA VAL A 30 12.39 -19.19 5.47
C VAL A 30 13.82 -18.91 5.92
N ALA A 31 14.51 -17.94 5.30
CA ALA A 31 15.84 -17.54 5.72
C ALA A 31 15.85 -17.00 7.17
N SER A 32 14.87 -16.17 7.53
CA SER A 32 14.72 -15.65 8.89
C SER A 32 14.43 -16.75 9.91
N ILE A 33 13.53 -17.68 9.59
CA ILE A 33 13.20 -18.85 10.43
C ILE A 33 14.43 -19.72 10.64
N SER A 34 15.22 -19.95 9.58
CA SER A 34 16.42 -20.78 9.64
C SER A 34 17.51 -20.19 10.53
N VAL A 35 17.77 -18.87 10.42
CA VAL A 35 18.75 -18.18 11.28
C VAL A 35 18.32 -18.26 12.75
N PHE A 36 17.04 -18.04 13.04
CA PHE A 36 16.52 -18.11 14.40
C PHE A 36 16.60 -19.53 14.99
N ALA A 37 16.27 -20.55 14.19
CA ALA A 37 16.36 -21.95 14.60
C ALA A 37 17.80 -22.36 14.93
N ILE A 38 18.78 -21.95 14.12
CA ILE A 38 20.21 -22.20 14.37
C ILE A 38 20.64 -21.58 15.70
N LEU A 39 20.22 -20.34 15.98
CA LEU A 39 20.56 -19.64 17.23
C LEU A 39 19.92 -20.29 18.46
N LEU A 40 18.72 -20.87 18.33
CA LEU A 40 18.06 -21.64 19.39
C LEU A 40 18.81 -22.94 19.71
N ILE A 41 19.24 -23.70 18.68
CA ILE A 41 20.00 -24.95 18.86
C ILE A 41 21.31 -24.67 19.60
N LEU A 42 22.03 -23.62 19.20
CA LEU A 42 23.31 -23.23 19.79
C LEU A 42 23.15 -22.63 21.22
N GLY A 43 21.92 -22.42 21.69
CA GLY A 43 21.64 -21.82 23.00
C GLY A 43 22.19 -20.40 23.15
N LYS A 44 22.39 -19.68 22.04
CA LYS A 44 22.99 -18.34 22.03
C LYS A 44 21.90 -17.27 22.17
N THR A 45 21.20 -17.28 23.31
CA THR A 45 20.06 -16.39 23.58
C THR A 45 20.40 -14.91 23.40
N PHE A 46 21.63 -14.50 23.74
CA PHE A 46 22.11 -13.13 23.48
C PHE A 46 22.13 -12.76 21.99
N LEU A 47 22.56 -13.68 21.12
CA LEU A 47 22.58 -13.45 19.66
C LEU A 47 21.16 -13.40 19.08
N ILE A 48 20.19 -14.08 19.70
CA ILE A 48 18.77 -13.99 19.30
C ILE A 48 18.26 -12.55 19.50
N TRP A 49 18.56 -11.93 20.65
CA TRP A 49 18.19 -10.54 20.90
C TRP A 49 18.86 -9.57 19.93
N ILE A 50 20.15 -9.79 19.62
CA ILE A 50 20.86 -9.00 18.60
C ILE A 50 20.20 -9.16 17.23
N TYR A 51 19.86 -10.40 16.83
CA TYR A 51 19.22 -10.67 15.56
C TYR A 51 17.86 -9.98 15.44
N ILE A 52 17.02 -10.05 16.49
CA ILE A 52 15.74 -9.35 16.55
C ILE A 52 15.96 -7.84 16.44
N GLY A 53 16.90 -7.28 17.22
CA GLY A 53 17.20 -5.85 17.22
C GLY A 53 17.71 -5.35 15.87
N LEU A 54 18.62 -6.08 15.22
CA LEU A 54 19.14 -5.75 13.90
C LEU A 54 18.05 -5.84 12.82
N THR A 55 17.23 -6.89 12.87
CA THR A 55 16.10 -7.06 11.94
C THR A 55 15.10 -5.92 12.09
N PHE A 56 14.79 -5.53 13.33
CA PHE A 56 13.93 -4.39 13.63
C PHE A 56 14.54 -3.08 13.11
N ALA A 57 15.83 -2.84 13.36
CA ALA A 57 16.54 -1.65 12.87
C ALA A 57 16.55 -1.57 11.33
N VAL A 58 16.73 -2.70 10.63
CA VAL A 58 16.68 -2.76 9.16
C VAL A 58 15.28 -2.47 8.64
N ILE A 59 14.24 -3.12 9.19
CA ILE A 59 12.86 -2.91 8.75
C ILE A 59 12.40 -1.48 9.04
N PHE A 60 12.65 -0.99 10.25
CA PHE A 60 12.27 0.35 10.66
C PHE A 60 13.08 1.42 9.94
N GLY A 61 14.39 1.22 9.79
CA GLY A 61 15.28 2.08 9.02
C GLY A 61 14.88 2.15 7.54
N TYR A 62 14.51 1.02 6.93
CA TYR A 62 13.98 1.00 5.57
C TYR A 62 12.63 1.74 5.45
N SER A 63 11.75 1.58 6.43
CA SER A 63 10.47 2.30 6.49
C SER A 63 10.68 3.82 6.59
N ILE A 64 11.60 4.26 7.46
CA ILE A 64 12.00 5.67 7.59
C ILE A 64 12.60 6.16 6.28
N TYR A 65 13.53 5.42 5.68
CA TYR A 65 14.18 5.78 4.43
C TYR A 65 13.17 5.94 3.27
N ARG A 66 12.22 5.01 3.15
CA ARG A 66 11.15 5.10 2.14
C ARG A 66 10.29 6.33 2.40
N THR A 67 9.91 6.57 3.64
CA THR A 67 9.07 7.72 4.02
C THR A 67 9.82 9.03 3.78
N SER A 68 11.09 9.13 4.15
CA SER A 68 11.90 10.33 3.97
C SER A 68 12.11 10.68 2.49
N LYS A 69 12.19 9.68 1.60
CA LYS A 69 12.19 9.90 0.15
C LYS A 69 10.86 10.41 -0.40
N THR A 70 9.72 10.08 0.22
CA THR A 70 8.42 10.59 -0.24
C THR A 70 8.13 12.02 0.22
N ILE A 71 8.62 12.43 1.40
CA ILE A 71 8.42 13.77 1.95
C ILE A 71 8.79 14.92 0.98
N PRO A 72 9.97 14.94 0.31
CA PRO A 72 10.32 16.03 -0.59
C PRO A 72 9.34 16.14 -1.77
N VAL A 73 8.90 15.01 -2.33
CA VAL A 73 7.92 14.98 -3.43
C VAL A 73 6.59 15.59 -2.98
N PHE A 74 6.14 15.29 -1.76
CA PHE A 74 4.95 15.93 -1.19
C PHE A 74 5.14 17.42 -0.93
N LYS A 75 6.33 17.85 -0.50
CA LYS A 75 6.64 19.27 -0.28
C LYS A 75 6.64 20.06 -1.60
N GLU A 76 7.21 19.50 -2.66
CA GLU A 76 7.20 20.10 -3.99
C GLU A 76 5.76 20.21 -4.52
N ASN A 77 5.01 19.10 -4.48
CA ASN A 77 3.59 19.09 -4.86
C ASN A 77 2.76 20.10 -4.03
N GLY A 78 3.05 20.22 -2.73
CA GLY A 78 2.37 21.17 -1.84
C GLY A 78 2.66 22.63 -2.17
N LYS A 79 3.92 22.96 -2.51
CA LYS A 79 4.30 24.31 -2.96
C LYS A 79 3.57 24.68 -4.25
N GLU A 80 3.53 23.75 -5.21
CA GLU A 80 2.82 23.95 -6.47
C GLU A 80 1.32 24.07 -6.25
N ALA A 81 0.72 23.22 -5.41
CA ALA A 81 -0.71 23.29 -5.07
C ALA A 81 -1.06 24.65 -4.43
N ALA A 82 -0.21 25.15 -3.52
CA ALA A 82 -0.38 26.45 -2.91
C ALA A 82 -0.24 27.61 -3.92
N GLN A 83 0.68 27.48 -4.88
CA GLN A 83 0.83 28.46 -5.95
C GLN A 83 -0.37 28.46 -6.90
N ILE A 84 -0.83 27.28 -7.36
CA ILE A 84 -2.03 27.15 -8.19
C ILE A 84 -3.26 27.70 -7.46
N LYS A 85 -3.39 27.43 -6.16
CA LYS A 85 -4.48 27.97 -5.32
C LYS A 85 -4.52 29.51 -5.33
N LYS A 86 -3.35 30.16 -5.33
CA LYS A 86 -3.23 31.62 -5.39
C LYS A 86 -3.49 32.14 -6.80
N ASP A 87 -2.81 31.59 -7.78
CA ASP A 87 -2.79 32.09 -9.17
C ASP A 87 -4.11 31.83 -9.91
N TYR A 88 -4.87 30.79 -9.52
CA TYR A 88 -6.12 30.36 -10.16
C TYR A 88 -7.34 30.52 -9.25
N LYS A 89 -7.27 31.38 -8.24
CA LYS A 89 -8.38 31.65 -7.31
C LYS A 89 -9.68 32.02 -8.03
N ASP A 90 -9.58 32.78 -9.12
CA ASP A 90 -10.73 33.27 -9.89
C ASP A 90 -11.10 32.37 -11.08
N LYS A 91 -10.34 31.27 -11.30
CA LYS A 91 -10.52 30.32 -12.41
C LYS A 91 -10.96 28.93 -11.92
N VAL A 92 -11.73 28.89 -10.83
CA VAL A 92 -12.23 27.63 -10.28
C VAL A 92 -13.37 27.11 -11.16
N LEU A 93 -13.16 25.93 -11.75
CA LEU A 93 -14.11 25.28 -12.65
C LEU A 93 -15.19 24.51 -11.88
N PHE A 94 -14.82 23.95 -10.73
CA PHE A 94 -15.71 23.17 -9.88
C PHE A 94 -15.22 23.19 -8.44
N ARG A 95 -16.14 23.16 -7.46
CA ARG A 95 -15.80 23.16 -6.04
C ARG A 95 -16.74 22.25 -5.27
N GLN A 96 -16.19 21.50 -4.34
CA GLN A 96 -16.93 20.75 -3.34
C GLN A 96 -16.40 21.03 -1.93
N THR A 97 -17.31 21.22 -0.99
CA THR A 97 -16.98 21.35 0.43
C THR A 97 -17.19 20.01 1.15
N ALA A 98 -16.68 19.92 2.39
CA ALA A 98 -16.88 18.73 3.22
C ALA A 98 -18.37 18.40 3.43
N LYS A 99 -19.25 19.41 3.49
CA LYS A 99 -20.69 19.18 3.64
C LYS A 99 -21.32 18.52 2.42
N ASP A 100 -20.76 18.79 1.23
CA ASP A 100 -21.30 18.30 -0.03
C ASP A 100 -20.88 16.85 -0.31
N THR A 101 -19.68 16.45 0.13
CA THR A 101 -19.11 15.12 -0.12
C THR A 101 -19.44 14.12 0.98
N GLN A 102 -19.48 14.55 2.25
CA GLN A 102 -19.59 13.69 3.41
C GLN A 102 -20.79 12.71 3.37
N PRO A 103 -22.00 13.08 2.89
CA PRO A 103 -23.11 12.15 2.78
C PRO A 103 -22.85 10.96 1.85
N PHE A 104 -21.92 11.11 0.90
CA PHE A 104 -21.60 10.09 -0.10
C PHE A 104 -20.37 9.26 0.26
N MET A 105 -19.62 9.62 1.32
CA MET A 105 -18.38 8.94 1.71
C MET A 105 -18.58 7.74 2.65
N ALA A 106 -19.82 7.43 3.05
CA ALA A 106 -20.09 6.32 3.97
C ALA A 106 -19.58 4.98 3.42
N ASP A 107 -19.67 4.80 2.10
CA ASP A 107 -19.16 3.62 1.39
C ASP A 107 -17.63 3.50 1.48
N TYR A 108 -16.90 4.61 1.32
CA TYR A 108 -15.46 4.71 1.44
C TYR A 108 -14.99 4.46 2.88
N GLU A 109 -15.69 5.01 3.87
CA GLU A 109 -15.38 4.75 5.28
C GLU A 109 -15.59 3.27 5.64
N MET A 110 -16.64 2.65 5.09
CA MET A 110 -16.89 1.21 5.23
C MET A 110 -15.84 0.36 4.50
N GLU A 111 -15.46 0.70 3.27
CA GLU A 111 -14.36 0.04 2.54
C GLU A 111 -13.05 0.11 3.33
N ARG A 112 -12.77 1.27 3.92
CA ARG A 112 -11.61 1.51 4.78
C ARG A 112 -11.61 0.65 6.02
N LEU A 113 -12.76 0.54 6.68
CA LEU A 113 -12.92 -0.28 7.86
C LEU A 113 -12.87 -1.79 7.54
N GLN A 114 -13.40 -2.21 6.40
CA GLN A 114 -13.30 -3.60 5.96
C GLN A 114 -11.85 -3.98 5.61
N LEU A 115 -11.13 -3.10 4.92
CA LEU A 115 -9.73 -3.34 4.57
C LEU A 115 -8.84 -3.35 5.81
N SER A 116 -9.07 -2.46 6.78
CA SER A 116 -8.34 -2.47 8.04
C SER A 116 -8.62 -3.75 8.84
N LYS A 117 -9.88 -4.22 8.89
CA LYS A 117 -10.23 -5.53 9.48
C LYS A 117 -9.52 -6.68 8.77
N LYS A 118 -9.52 -6.71 7.43
CA LYS A 118 -8.81 -7.74 6.65
C LYS A 118 -7.30 -7.74 6.96
N MET A 119 -6.69 -6.56 7.06
CA MET A 119 -5.28 -6.42 7.42
C MET A 119 -5.00 -6.85 8.86
N LEU A 120 -5.90 -6.53 9.80
CA LEU A 120 -5.79 -6.99 11.18
C LEU A 120 -5.86 -8.52 11.25
N ILE A 121 -6.81 -9.16 10.56
CA ILE A 121 -6.92 -10.62 10.50
C ILE A 121 -5.65 -11.23 9.90
N LEU A 122 -5.12 -10.65 8.81
CA LEU A 122 -3.91 -11.11 8.15
C LEU A 122 -2.68 -11.02 9.06
N MET A 123 -2.65 -10.08 10.00
CA MET A 123 -1.59 -9.95 11.01
C MET A 123 -1.81 -10.90 12.20
N MET A 124 -3.05 -10.97 12.70
CA MET A 124 -3.37 -11.68 13.94
C MET A 124 -3.37 -13.20 13.78
N VAL A 125 -3.91 -13.75 12.68
CA VAL A 125 -4.00 -15.21 12.53
C VAL A 125 -2.62 -15.87 12.52
N PRO A 126 -1.62 -15.43 11.72
CA PRO A 126 -0.28 -15.99 11.77
C PRO A 126 0.37 -15.85 13.15
N PHE A 127 0.14 -14.72 13.83
CA PHE A 127 0.67 -14.46 15.15
C PHE A 127 0.08 -15.39 16.22
N VAL A 128 -1.25 -15.61 16.20
CA VAL A 128 -1.95 -16.54 17.10
C VAL A 128 -1.47 -17.97 16.88
N VAL A 129 -1.31 -18.40 15.62
CA VAL A 129 -0.76 -19.74 15.31
C VAL A 129 0.65 -19.90 15.90
N LEU A 130 1.50 -18.89 15.74
CA LEU A 130 2.86 -18.92 16.28
C LEU A 130 2.84 -18.97 17.82
N ILE A 131 2.05 -18.14 18.49
CA ILE A 131 1.94 -18.15 19.96
C ILE A 131 1.37 -19.47 20.48
N ALA A 132 0.29 -19.96 19.88
CA ALA A 132 -0.37 -21.18 20.33
C ALA A 132 0.57 -22.39 20.26
N LEU A 133 1.31 -22.52 19.15
CA LEU A 133 2.20 -23.66 18.93
C LEU A 133 3.54 -23.50 19.65
N TYR A 134 4.15 -22.31 19.66
CA TYR A 134 5.49 -22.14 20.22
C TYR A 134 5.51 -21.79 21.72
N ILE A 135 4.48 -21.10 22.23
CA ILE A 135 4.45 -20.64 23.63
C ILE A 135 3.43 -21.44 24.45
N ALA A 136 2.18 -21.52 23.99
CA ALA A 136 1.13 -22.15 24.77
C ALA A 136 1.31 -23.67 24.87
N LEU A 137 1.69 -24.35 23.78
CA LEU A 137 1.88 -25.81 23.80
C LEU A 137 3.00 -26.24 24.77
N PRO A 138 4.22 -25.66 24.78
CA PRO A 138 5.23 -25.99 25.79
C PRO A 138 4.79 -25.66 27.22
N ALA A 139 4.05 -24.56 27.42
CA ALA A 139 3.54 -24.20 28.73
C ALA A 139 2.56 -25.26 29.24
N VAL A 140 1.60 -25.68 28.42
CA VAL A 140 0.63 -26.74 28.79
C VAL A 140 1.34 -28.07 29.06
N LEU A 141 2.29 -28.48 28.21
CA LEU A 141 3.08 -29.70 28.43
C LEU A 141 3.83 -29.68 29.76
N ARG A 142 4.41 -28.53 30.12
CA ARG A 142 5.13 -28.37 31.38
C ARG A 142 4.21 -28.32 32.60
N PHE A 143 3.12 -27.56 32.54
CA PHE A 143 2.27 -27.29 33.70
C PHE A 143 1.22 -28.38 33.94
N ALA A 144 0.61 -28.93 32.88
CA ALA A 144 -0.45 -29.94 33.01
C ALA A 144 0.10 -31.37 32.99
N PHE A 145 1.21 -31.61 32.27
CA PHE A 145 1.75 -32.95 32.06
C PHE A 145 3.14 -33.17 32.65
N HIS A 146 3.77 -32.16 33.26
CA HIS A 146 5.13 -32.21 33.79
C HIS A 146 6.20 -32.65 32.77
N ILE A 147 5.94 -32.48 31.48
CA ILE A 147 6.87 -32.80 30.40
C ILE A 147 7.72 -31.57 30.10
N VAL A 148 9.04 -31.70 30.25
CA VAL A 148 10.01 -30.64 29.91
C VAL A 148 10.65 -30.97 28.57
N LEU A 149 10.41 -30.12 27.57
CA LEU A 149 10.98 -30.28 26.23
C LEU A 149 12.48 -29.98 26.22
N SER A 150 13.25 -30.78 25.49
CA SER A 150 14.66 -30.49 25.22
C SER A 150 14.81 -29.29 24.28
N ARG A 151 16.02 -28.70 24.22
CA ARG A 151 16.30 -27.56 23.32
C ARG A 151 16.05 -27.90 21.84
N LEU A 152 16.36 -29.13 21.45
CA LEU A 152 16.14 -29.60 20.07
C LEU A 152 14.64 -29.67 19.77
N GLN A 153 13.84 -30.22 20.68
CA GLN A 153 12.38 -30.27 20.55
C GLN A 153 11.73 -28.88 20.53
N ILE A 154 12.22 -27.93 21.35
CA ILE A 154 11.78 -26.53 21.32
C ILE A 154 12.09 -25.88 19.96
N THR A 155 13.23 -26.23 19.35
CA THR A 155 13.60 -25.71 18.03
C THR A 155 12.74 -26.31 16.92
N GLU A 156 12.52 -27.62 16.92
CA GLU A 156 11.61 -28.28 15.98
C GLU A 156 10.21 -27.66 16.05
N LEU A 157 9.73 -27.42 17.28
CA LEU A 157 8.46 -26.77 17.51
C LEU A 157 8.44 -25.33 17.00
N TYR A 158 9.51 -24.54 17.19
CA TYR A 158 9.64 -23.21 16.60
C TYR A 158 9.53 -23.26 15.07
N VAL A 159 10.29 -24.13 14.41
CA VAL A 159 10.29 -24.28 12.95
C VAL A 159 8.90 -24.68 12.45
N ALA A 160 8.28 -25.68 13.08
CA ALA A 160 6.92 -26.12 12.75
C ALA A 160 5.90 -24.98 12.94
N SER A 161 5.98 -24.25 14.04
CA SER A 161 5.11 -23.10 14.35
C SER A 161 5.27 -21.97 13.34
N ALA A 162 6.50 -21.67 12.94
CA ALA A 162 6.79 -20.61 11.99
C ALA A 162 6.32 -20.99 10.57
N LEU A 163 6.53 -22.24 10.15
CA LEU A 163 6.00 -22.74 8.87
C LEU A 163 4.47 -22.77 8.87
N ALA A 164 3.83 -23.20 9.96
CA ALA A 164 2.38 -23.16 10.11
C ALA A 164 1.85 -21.72 10.07
N SER A 165 2.56 -20.77 10.69
CA SER A 165 2.24 -19.33 10.66
C SER A 165 2.31 -18.75 9.24
N VAL A 166 3.37 -19.07 8.48
CA VAL A 166 3.50 -18.68 7.07
C VAL A 166 2.37 -19.31 6.24
N GLY A 167 2.08 -20.60 6.43
CA GLY A 167 0.98 -21.29 5.76
C GLY A 167 -0.39 -20.66 6.06
N ALA A 168 -0.65 -20.33 7.32
CA ALA A 168 -1.87 -19.66 7.75
C ALA A 168 -2.00 -18.27 7.11
N SER A 169 -0.90 -17.50 7.03
CA SER A 169 -0.87 -16.20 6.34
C SER A 169 -1.27 -16.33 4.87
N LEU A 170 -0.73 -17.32 4.15
CA LEU A 170 -1.06 -17.58 2.76
C LEU A 170 -2.52 -18.02 2.56
N LEU A 171 -3.03 -18.89 3.44
CA LEU A 171 -4.42 -19.35 3.39
C LEU A 171 -5.42 -18.22 3.66
N VAL A 172 -5.18 -17.44 4.71
CA VAL A 172 -6.01 -16.27 5.06
C VAL A 172 -5.99 -15.25 3.91
N ARG A 173 -4.82 -14.97 3.35
CA ARG A 173 -4.70 -14.07 2.20
C ARG A 173 -5.54 -14.52 1.00
N ARG A 174 -5.46 -15.80 0.63
CA ARG A 174 -6.25 -16.37 -0.47
C ARG A 174 -7.74 -16.26 -0.18
N ARG A 175 -8.17 -16.55 1.06
CA ARG A 175 -9.58 -16.43 1.50
C ARG A 175 -10.08 -14.99 1.48
N LEU A 176 -9.23 -14.01 1.79
CA LEU A 176 -9.59 -12.59 1.83
C LEU A 176 -9.55 -11.89 0.46
N GLY A 177 -9.13 -12.59 -0.60
CA GLY A 177 -9.02 -12.05 -1.95
C GLY A 177 -7.93 -10.99 -2.10
N LEU A 178 -6.93 -10.99 -1.20
CA LEU A 178 -5.85 -10.01 -1.23
C LEU A 178 -4.75 -10.48 -2.20
N SER A 179 -4.49 -9.71 -3.27
CA SER A 179 -3.45 -10.03 -4.26
C SER A 179 -2.04 -9.87 -3.67
N ALA A 180 -1.04 -10.56 -4.23
CA ALA A 180 0.36 -10.49 -3.80
C ALA A 180 0.92 -9.07 -3.72
N ALA A 181 0.52 -8.22 -4.66
CA ALA A 181 0.90 -6.80 -4.77
C ALA A 181 0.43 -5.92 -3.61
N SER A 182 -0.51 -6.41 -2.78
CA SER A 182 -0.98 -5.73 -1.57
C SER A 182 0.09 -5.54 -0.49
N LEU A 183 1.18 -6.33 -0.52
CA LEU A 183 2.26 -6.25 0.47
C LEU A 183 3.32 -5.18 0.13
N SER A 184 3.64 -4.97 -1.16
CA SER A 184 4.65 -3.99 -1.57
C SER A 184 4.09 -2.57 -1.72
N SER A 185 2.83 -2.49 -2.16
CA SER A 185 2.15 -1.24 -2.48
C SER A 185 1.33 -0.70 -1.30
N GLY A 186 1.10 -1.54 -0.27
CA GLY A 186 -0.05 -1.41 0.59
C GLY A 186 -1.32 -1.66 -0.24
N THR A 187 -2.32 -2.33 0.31
CA THR A 187 -3.69 -2.09 -0.17
C THR A 187 -4.07 -0.66 0.21
N GLN A 188 -3.55 0.31 -0.53
CA GLN A 188 -3.97 1.69 -0.38
C GLN A 188 -5.32 1.78 -1.07
N ILE A 189 -6.33 2.04 -0.27
CA ILE A 189 -7.62 2.47 -0.81
C ILE A 189 -7.34 3.77 -1.54
N VAL A 190 -7.95 3.92 -2.72
CA VAL A 190 -7.93 5.15 -3.49
C VAL A 190 -8.31 6.31 -2.57
N TYR A 191 -7.43 7.29 -2.43
CA TYR A 191 -7.67 8.40 -1.51
C TYR A 191 -8.92 9.18 -1.93
N ALA A 192 -9.82 9.45 -0.99
CA ALA A 192 -11.01 10.27 -1.22
C ALA A 192 -10.94 11.55 -0.37
N PRO A 193 -10.72 12.73 -0.96
CA PRO A 193 -10.71 13.99 -0.22
C PRO A 193 -12.12 14.41 0.17
N ARG A 194 -12.25 14.98 1.37
CA ARG A 194 -13.52 15.56 1.87
C ARG A 194 -13.85 16.88 1.19
N ALA A 195 -12.86 17.68 0.86
CA ALA A 195 -13.07 18.94 0.14
C ALA A 195 -12.05 19.03 -1.00
N TYR A 196 -12.50 19.56 -2.13
CA TYR A 196 -11.63 19.76 -3.27
C TYR A 196 -12.15 20.87 -4.19
N TYR A 197 -11.27 21.40 -5.02
CA TYR A 197 -11.64 22.30 -6.10
C TYR A 197 -10.81 22.00 -7.34
N ILE A 198 -11.43 22.21 -8.50
CA ILE A 198 -10.86 21.93 -9.80
C ILE A 198 -10.48 23.26 -10.45
N THR A 199 -9.23 23.33 -10.89
CA THR A 199 -8.68 24.43 -11.66
C THR A 199 -8.19 23.87 -13.00
N PRO A 200 -7.89 24.73 -14.00
CA PRO A 200 -7.30 24.28 -15.26
C PRO A 200 -5.98 23.51 -15.11
N LYS A 201 -5.29 23.63 -13.97
CA LYS A 201 -4.00 22.96 -13.70
C LYS A 201 -4.11 21.64 -12.95
N GLY A 202 -5.26 21.37 -12.33
CA GLY A 202 -5.46 20.14 -11.58
C GLY A 202 -6.54 20.25 -10.49
N VAL A 203 -6.69 19.15 -9.75
CA VAL A 203 -7.61 19.04 -8.62
C VAL A 203 -6.83 19.24 -7.34
N ILE A 204 -7.22 20.26 -6.56
CA ILE A 204 -6.55 20.60 -5.30
C ILE A 204 -7.41 20.15 -4.12
N PHE A 205 -6.78 19.53 -3.13
CA PHE A 205 -7.41 18.94 -1.95
C PHE A 205 -6.44 18.86 -0.76
N ASP A 206 -6.95 18.49 0.41
CA ASP A 206 -6.14 18.26 1.60
C ASP A 206 -5.31 16.96 1.45
N PRO A 207 -4.01 16.95 1.83
CA PRO A 207 -3.15 15.80 1.65
C PRO A 207 -3.63 14.55 2.44
N PRO A 208 -3.40 13.32 1.92
CA PRO A 208 -3.83 12.09 2.59
C PRO A 208 -3.08 11.82 3.91
N MET A 209 -1.92 12.46 4.11
CA MET A 209 -1.15 12.39 5.34
C MET A 209 -0.62 13.77 5.70
N ARG A 210 -0.50 14.04 7.00
CA ARG A 210 0.08 15.28 7.49
C ARG A 210 1.58 15.31 7.22
N VAL A 211 2.00 16.23 6.35
CA VAL A 211 3.41 16.51 6.09
C VAL A 211 3.71 17.92 6.62
N PRO A 212 4.81 18.13 7.35
CA PRO A 212 5.16 19.46 7.85
C PRO A 212 5.22 20.49 6.71
N ASN A 213 4.55 21.62 6.91
CA ASN A 213 4.46 22.74 5.96
C ASN A 213 3.75 22.42 4.63
N VAL A 214 2.88 21.41 4.60
CA VAL A 214 2.03 21.08 3.43
C VAL A 214 0.57 21.06 3.86
N GLU A 215 -0.17 22.08 3.46
CA GLU A 215 -1.61 22.21 3.79
C GLU A 215 -2.52 21.69 2.68
N VAL A 216 -2.06 21.74 1.43
CA VAL A 216 -2.81 21.32 0.25
C VAL A 216 -1.93 20.49 -0.68
N SER A 217 -2.55 19.63 -1.48
CA SER A 217 -1.92 18.83 -2.52
C SER A 217 -2.70 18.94 -3.82
N VAL A 218 -2.04 18.67 -4.94
CA VAL A 218 -2.65 18.76 -6.27
C VAL A 218 -2.47 17.45 -7.03
N LEU A 219 -3.57 16.92 -7.56
CA LEU A 219 -3.54 15.94 -8.64
C LEU A 219 -3.46 16.71 -9.96
N LYS A 220 -2.30 16.64 -10.61
CA LYS A 220 -1.99 17.41 -11.84
C LYS A 220 -2.69 16.84 -13.06
N PHE A 221 -3.10 17.74 -13.96
CA PHE A 221 -3.45 17.38 -15.34
C PHE A 221 -2.19 17.32 -16.24
N PRO A 222 -2.18 16.47 -17.28
CA PRO A 222 -3.28 15.64 -17.76
C PRO A 222 -3.56 14.45 -16.83
N ALA A 223 -4.83 14.08 -16.73
CA ALA A 223 -5.29 12.94 -15.96
C ALA A 223 -6.17 12.03 -16.82
N ARG A 224 -6.48 10.84 -16.30
CA ARG A 224 -7.36 9.86 -16.92
C ARG A 224 -8.49 9.55 -15.97
N VAL A 225 -9.72 9.59 -16.46
CA VAL A 225 -10.88 9.08 -15.72
C VAL A 225 -10.84 7.57 -15.78
N LYS A 226 -10.67 6.95 -14.61
CA LYS A 226 -10.51 5.50 -14.48
C LYS A 226 -11.85 4.79 -14.28
N ARG A 227 -12.72 5.39 -13.48
CA ARG A 227 -14.04 4.85 -13.13
C ARG A 227 -15.01 5.98 -12.88
N VAL A 228 -16.23 5.84 -13.40
CA VAL A 228 -17.36 6.72 -13.12
C VAL A 228 -18.45 5.87 -12.47
N GLU A 229 -18.87 6.23 -11.27
CA GLU A 229 -19.91 5.51 -10.54
C GLU A 229 -21.04 6.46 -10.19
N ARG A 230 -22.14 6.39 -10.95
CA ARG A 230 -23.26 7.32 -10.81
C ARG A 230 -24.10 7.03 -9.57
N GLU A 231 -24.32 5.76 -9.24
CA GLU A 231 -25.11 5.36 -8.07
C GLU A 231 -24.46 5.76 -6.76
N ARG A 232 -23.15 5.47 -6.64
CA ARG A 232 -22.32 5.81 -5.47
C ARG A 232 -21.73 7.21 -5.53
N LYS A 233 -22.05 7.98 -6.58
CA LYS A 233 -21.78 9.42 -6.68
C LYS A 233 -20.30 9.79 -6.64
N PHE A 234 -19.45 9.05 -7.34
CA PHE A 234 -18.01 9.34 -7.41
C PHE A 234 -17.39 9.16 -8.79
N ILE A 235 -16.24 9.80 -8.98
CA ILE A 235 -15.34 9.62 -10.12
C ILE A 235 -13.93 9.33 -9.61
N GLU A 236 -13.29 8.28 -10.10
CA GLU A 236 -11.88 8.00 -9.85
C GLU A 236 -11.02 8.60 -10.97
N LEU A 237 -10.05 9.42 -10.58
CA LEU A 237 -9.19 10.19 -11.47
C LEU A 237 -7.72 9.82 -11.22
N GLU A 238 -7.02 9.40 -12.27
CA GLU A 238 -5.62 9.01 -12.24
C GLU A 238 -4.75 10.07 -12.93
N SER A 239 -3.77 10.66 -12.26
CA SER A 239 -2.83 11.57 -12.92
C SER A 239 -1.86 10.78 -13.79
N LEU A 240 -1.61 11.29 -15.00
CA LEU A 240 -0.62 10.74 -15.92
C LEU A 240 0.78 11.31 -15.66
N ALA A 241 0.91 12.28 -14.76
CA ALA A 241 2.18 12.89 -14.42
C ALA A 241 3.02 11.98 -13.50
N ASP A 242 4.34 11.95 -13.74
CA ASP A 242 5.29 11.09 -13.02
C ASP A 242 5.82 11.70 -11.71
N ASP A 243 5.67 13.01 -11.56
CA ASP A 243 6.08 13.79 -10.38
C ASP A 243 5.01 13.86 -9.28
N VAL A 244 3.83 13.28 -9.53
CA VAL A 244 2.75 13.21 -8.55
C VAL A 244 3.03 12.08 -7.55
N PRO A 245 2.98 12.35 -6.23
CA PRO A 245 3.19 11.32 -5.22
C PRO A 245 2.25 10.13 -5.41
N ALA A 246 2.79 8.91 -5.28
CA ALA A 246 2.05 7.67 -5.54
C ALA A 246 0.73 7.56 -4.76
N GLN A 247 0.66 8.09 -3.53
CA GLN A 247 -0.54 8.06 -2.70
C GLN A 247 -1.67 8.97 -3.20
N ILE A 248 -1.37 9.94 -4.07
CA ILE A 248 -2.35 10.86 -4.67
C ILE A 248 -2.40 10.75 -6.20
N LYS A 249 -1.69 9.77 -6.78
CA LYS A 249 -1.72 9.51 -8.22
C LYS A 249 -3.10 9.04 -8.69
N LEU A 250 -3.88 8.43 -7.80
CA LEU A 250 -5.28 8.03 -8.04
C LEU A 250 -6.15 8.56 -6.89
N VAL A 251 -7.18 9.34 -7.22
CA VAL A 251 -8.06 10.00 -6.24
C VAL A 251 -9.52 9.77 -6.61
N ARG A 252 -10.36 9.53 -5.61
CA ARG A 252 -11.82 9.36 -5.74
C ARG A 252 -12.53 10.65 -5.33
N LEU A 253 -13.18 11.30 -6.28
CA LEU A 253 -13.90 12.56 -6.09
C LEU A 253 -15.39 12.28 -5.94
N TYR A 254 -15.94 12.53 -4.76
CA TYR A 254 -17.37 12.42 -4.48
C TYR A 254 -18.12 13.71 -4.83
N THR A 255 -19.31 13.58 -5.43
CA THR A 255 -20.13 14.73 -5.83
C THR A 255 -21.61 14.36 -5.90
N LYS A 256 -22.49 15.27 -5.49
CA LYS A 256 -23.94 15.09 -5.70
C LYS A 256 -24.29 15.04 -7.20
N ASP A 257 -23.54 15.76 -8.02
CA ASP A 257 -23.77 15.96 -9.46
C ASP A 257 -22.56 15.41 -10.23
N VAL A 258 -22.66 14.13 -10.61
CA VAL A 258 -21.58 13.39 -11.27
C VAL A 258 -21.41 13.85 -12.71
N ASP A 259 -22.50 14.09 -13.43
CA ASP A 259 -22.44 14.46 -14.84
C ASP A 259 -21.84 15.86 -15.03
N ARG A 260 -22.15 16.82 -14.13
CA ARG A 260 -21.48 18.13 -14.13
C ARG A 260 -19.99 18.04 -13.80
N LEU A 261 -19.59 17.19 -12.87
CA LEU A 261 -18.17 16.96 -12.58
C LEU A 261 -17.47 16.35 -13.80
N LEU A 262 -18.10 15.36 -14.45
CA LEU A 262 -17.57 14.70 -15.63
C LEU A 262 -17.44 15.68 -16.81
N SER A 263 -18.41 16.58 -17.02
CA SER A 263 -18.32 17.60 -18.08
C SER A 263 -17.15 18.55 -17.88
N VAL A 264 -16.86 18.92 -16.62
CA VAL A 264 -15.67 19.74 -16.30
C VAL A 264 -14.39 18.96 -16.57
N LEU A 265 -14.32 17.69 -16.21
CA LEU A 265 -13.14 16.85 -16.38
C LEU A 265 -12.85 16.51 -17.85
N LYS A 266 -13.86 16.36 -18.72
CA LYS A 266 -13.70 16.01 -20.15
C LYS A 266 -12.78 16.93 -20.94
N SER A 267 -12.64 18.19 -20.51
CA SER A 267 -11.75 19.17 -21.17
C SER A 267 -10.28 19.07 -20.72
N HIS A 268 -9.99 18.31 -19.66
CA HIS A 268 -8.67 18.26 -19.01
C HIS A 268 -8.19 16.83 -18.72
N ALA A 269 -9.03 15.82 -18.93
CA ALA A 269 -8.74 14.41 -18.67
C ALA A 269 -9.22 13.51 -19.82
N GLU A 270 -8.40 12.50 -20.13
CA GLU A 270 -8.78 11.43 -21.05
C GLU A 270 -9.88 10.59 -20.40
N VAL A 271 -11.00 10.40 -21.11
CA VAL A 271 -12.12 9.59 -20.62
C VAL A 271 -12.07 8.24 -21.29
N GLU A 272 -11.66 7.21 -20.54
CA GLU A 272 -12.02 5.84 -20.89
C GLU A 272 -13.31 5.50 -20.16
N GLU A 273 -14.44 5.52 -20.88
CA GLU A 273 -15.65 4.91 -20.36
C GLU A 273 -15.44 3.39 -20.32
N GLN A 274 -14.95 2.89 -19.18
CA GLN A 274 -15.30 1.54 -18.79
C GLN A 274 -16.77 1.58 -18.41
N LEU A 275 -17.63 1.24 -19.37
CA LEU A 275 -19.02 0.88 -19.10
C LEU A 275 -19.00 -0.23 -18.04
N ALA A 276 -19.26 0.15 -16.80
CA ALA A 276 -19.72 -0.78 -15.78
C ALA A 276 -21.14 -1.21 -16.19
N THR A 277 -21.23 -2.09 -17.18
CA THR A 277 -22.43 -2.90 -17.39
C THR A 277 -22.41 -4.04 -16.39
N ALA A 278 -23.40 -3.99 -15.49
CA ALA A 278 -23.87 -5.02 -14.55
C ALA A 278 -23.05 -5.27 -13.27
#